data_AF-A0A2D8EWP0-F1
#
_entry.id   AF-A0A2D8EWP0-F1
#
_cell.length_a   1.000
_cell.length_b   1.000
_cell.length_c   1.000
_cell.angle_alpha   90.00
_cell.angle_beta   90.00
_cell.angle_gamma   90.00
#
_symmetry.space_group_name_H-M   'P 1'
#
loop_
_entity.id
_entity.type
_entity.pdbx_description
1 polymer ?
#
loop_
_entity_poly.entity_id
_entity_poly.type
_entity_poly.pdbx_seq_one_letter_code
_entity_poly.pdbx_strand_id
1 'polypeptide(L)'
;FRPEDGPKRRLDGLQLWNCFSYYPAVTSWDILEAQSGKYIGKDKKWHHGKYLFTVDFAHPEPNILDTDHSEIPHEHKCAHVLSLDDGNYAAQPNNRLIWDIPSFTVKDNIPDWKVQTSEWNVEDTSKWRTEDTDKFFYEIEEKKK
;
A
#
# COMPACT_ATOMS: atom_id res chain seq x y z
N PHE A 1 -8.63 18.69 -28.00
CA PHE A 1 -8.61 17.29 -27.55
C PHE A 1 -10.06 16.84 -27.41
N ARG A 2 -10.50 15.82 -28.15
CA ARG A 2 -11.86 15.27 -28.05
C ARG A 2 -11.81 13.98 -27.21
N PRO A 3 -12.51 13.88 -26.08
CA PRO A 3 -12.49 12.68 -25.24
C PRO A 3 -12.88 11.41 -25.98
N GLU A 4 -13.73 11.50 -27.00
CA GLU A 4 -14.15 10.35 -27.82
C GLU A 4 -13.02 9.69 -28.62
N ASP A 5 -11.95 10.44 -28.93
CA ASP A 5 -10.79 9.96 -29.69
C ASP A 5 -9.76 9.25 -28.79
N GLY A 6 -9.96 9.28 -27.46
CA GLY A 6 -9.07 8.66 -26.49
C GLY A 6 -9.20 7.12 -26.45
N PRO A 7 -8.14 6.42 -26.02
CA PRO A 7 -8.19 4.98 -25.79
C PRO A 7 -9.26 4.66 -24.74
N LYS A 8 -10.18 3.74 -25.07
CA LYS A 8 -11.30 3.37 -24.19
C LYS A 8 -11.08 2.00 -23.58
N ARG A 9 -11.24 1.93 -22.27
CA ARG A 9 -11.20 0.67 -21.53
C ARG A 9 -12.34 0.62 -20.54
N ARG A 10 -12.83 -0.59 -20.24
CA ARG A 10 -13.81 -0.76 -19.18
C ARG A 10 -13.16 -0.48 -17.83
N LEU A 11 -13.87 0.24 -16.98
CA LEU A 11 -13.40 0.63 -15.64
C LEU A 11 -13.01 -0.59 -14.80
N ASP A 12 -13.75 -1.69 -14.90
CA ASP A 12 -13.48 -2.93 -14.17
C ASP A 12 -12.19 -3.65 -14.60
N GLY A 13 -11.59 -3.24 -15.72
CA GLY A 13 -10.25 -3.65 -16.17
C GLY A 13 -9.12 -2.72 -15.74
N LEU A 14 -9.45 -1.50 -15.30
CA LEU A 14 -8.53 -0.48 -14.79
C LEU A 14 -8.50 -0.44 -13.25
N GLN A 15 -9.58 -0.88 -12.60
CA GLN A 15 -9.74 -0.90 -11.15
C GLN A 15 -10.51 -2.15 -10.70
N LEU A 16 -10.04 -2.81 -9.63
CA LEU A 16 -10.71 -4.01 -9.10
C LEU A 16 -11.76 -3.70 -8.04
N TRP A 17 -11.43 -2.81 -7.11
CA TRP A 17 -12.21 -2.56 -5.92
C TRP A 17 -12.68 -1.12 -5.88
N ASN A 18 -13.82 -0.90 -5.23
CA ASN A 18 -14.24 0.45 -4.88
C ASN A 18 -13.38 1.00 -3.73
N CYS A 19 -13.67 2.24 -3.33
CA CYS A 19 -13.12 2.86 -2.14
C CYS A 19 -13.42 2.01 -0.90
N PHE A 20 -12.44 1.79 -0.03
CA PHE A 20 -12.59 1.05 1.23
C PHE A 20 -12.82 1.96 2.44
N SER A 21 -12.72 3.28 2.28
CA SER A 21 -13.02 4.27 3.32
C SER A 21 -13.26 5.63 2.66
N TYR A 22 -14.02 6.52 3.32
CA TYR A 22 -14.16 7.91 2.91
C TYR A 22 -12.96 8.80 3.28
N TYR A 23 -11.94 8.23 3.92
CA TYR A 23 -10.76 8.95 4.41
C TYR A 23 -9.50 8.46 3.68
N PRO A 24 -9.24 8.97 2.46
CA PRO A 24 -8.07 8.61 1.71
C PRO A 24 -6.85 9.44 2.14
N ALA A 25 -5.68 8.79 2.18
CA ALA A 25 -4.39 9.45 2.18
C ALA A 25 -3.72 9.24 0.81
N VAL A 26 -3.15 10.30 0.25
CA VAL A 26 -2.42 10.23 -1.02
C VAL A 26 -0.93 10.34 -0.73
N THR A 27 -0.18 9.32 -1.14
CA THR A 27 1.26 9.23 -0.87
C THR A 27 2.00 8.96 -2.17
N SER A 28 3.02 9.77 -2.45
CA SER A 28 4.02 9.47 -3.49
C SER A 28 5.25 8.85 -2.82
N TRP A 29 5.62 7.65 -3.25
CA TRP A 29 6.81 6.97 -2.75
C TRP A 29 8.02 7.31 -3.62
N ASP A 30 9.03 7.98 -3.06
CA ASP A 30 10.24 8.41 -3.78
C ASP A 30 10.92 7.26 -4.54
N ILE A 31 10.95 6.08 -3.92
CA ILE A 31 11.54 4.88 -4.52
C ILE A 31 10.79 4.42 -5.79
N LEU A 32 9.51 4.77 -5.92
CA LEU A 32 8.63 4.38 -7.03
C LEU A 32 8.42 5.50 -8.07
N GLU A 33 8.65 6.78 -7.74
CA GLU A 33 8.29 7.93 -8.58
C GLU A 33 8.89 7.92 -10.01
N ALA A 34 10.04 7.27 -10.17
CA ALA A 34 10.71 7.10 -11.46
C ALA A 34 10.58 5.68 -12.05
N GLN A 35 9.84 4.78 -11.41
CA GLN A 35 9.83 3.36 -11.78
C GLN A 35 8.71 3.03 -12.75
N SER A 36 9.04 2.18 -13.72
CA SER A 36 8.06 1.47 -14.52
C SER A 36 7.52 0.28 -13.74
N GLY A 37 6.28 -0.07 -14.00
CA GLY A 37 5.67 -1.26 -13.44
C GLY A 37 4.70 -1.88 -14.42
N LYS A 38 4.11 -2.99 -13.98
CA LYS A 38 3.07 -3.68 -14.71
C LYS A 38 2.07 -4.28 -13.75
N TYR A 39 0.81 -4.34 -14.19
CA TYR A 39 -0.22 -5.08 -13.48
C TYR A 39 -0.81 -6.19 -14.33
N ILE A 40 -1.24 -7.27 -13.70
CA ILE A 40 -1.95 -8.35 -14.39
C ILE A 40 -3.45 -8.11 -14.35
N GLY A 41 -4.08 -7.86 -15.50
CA GLY A 41 -5.50 -7.56 -15.58
C GLY A 41 -6.41 -8.75 -15.26
N LYS A 42 -7.73 -8.52 -15.21
CA LYS A 42 -8.75 -9.59 -15.17
C LYS A 42 -8.71 -10.47 -16.43
N ASP A 43 -8.22 -9.89 -17.53
CA ASP A 43 -7.95 -10.58 -18.80
C ASP A 43 -6.70 -11.48 -18.76
N LYS A 44 -6.01 -11.57 -17.60
CA LYS A 44 -4.76 -12.30 -17.39
C LYS A 44 -3.60 -11.82 -18.26
N LYS A 45 -3.66 -10.60 -18.78
CA LYS A 45 -2.58 -9.96 -19.54
C LYS A 45 -1.85 -8.95 -18.66
N TRP A 46 -0.56 -8.77 -18.94
CA TRP A 46 0.25 -7.72 -18.32
C TRP A 46 0.04 -6.40 -19.05
N HIS A 47 -0.23 -5.35 -18.28
CA HIS A 47 -0.39 -3.99 -18.76
C HIS A 47 0.69 -3.13 -18.11
N HIS A 48 1.52 -2.50 -18.92
CA HIS A 48 2.68 -1.73 -18.48
C HIS A 48 2.33 -0.27 -18.30
N GLY A 49 3.03 0.39 -17.38
CA GLY A 49 2.86 1.80 -17.11
C GLY A 49 3.87 2.33 -16.12
N LYS A 50 3.74 3.62 -15.81
CA LYS A 50 4.55 4.33 -14.83
C LYS A 50 3.73 4.63 -13.57
N TYR A 51 4.35 4.44 -12.41
CA TYR A 51 3.80 4.86 -11.12
C TYR A 51 3.54 6.37 -11.09
N LEU A 52 2.47 6.78 -10.40
CA LEU A 52 2.15 8.19 -10.14
C LEU A 52 2.09 8.47 -8.64
N PHE A 53 1.19 7.79 -7.94
CA PHE A 53 0.98 7.92 -6.50
C PHE A 53 0.19 6.72 -5.98
N THR A 54 0.05 6.61 -4.66
CA THR A 54 -0.74 5.59 -3.97
C THR A 54 -1.86 6.26 -3.19
N VAL A 55 -3.05 5.66 -3.19
CA VAL A 55 -4.15 6.03 -2.33
C VAL A 55 -4.31 4.94 -1.27
N ASP A 56 -4.04 5.31 -0.02
CA ASP A 56 -4.30 4.48 1.16
C ASP A 56 -5.65 4.84 1.75
N PHE A 57 -6.35 3.84 2.27
CA PHE A 57 -7.63 4.01 2.96
C PHE A 57 -7.42 3.77 4.45
N ALA A 58 -7.87 4.69 5.29
CA ALA A 58 -7.73 4.59 6.74
C ALA A 58 -9.07 4.87 7.42
N HIS A 59 -9.19 4.46 8.68
CA HIS A 59 -10.28 4.93 9.53
C HIS A 59 -9.96 6.37 9.98
N PRO A 60 -10.95 7.28 10.08
CA PRO A 60 -10.69 8.69 10.36
C PRO A 60 -10.09 8.99 11.73
N GLU A 61 -10.58 8.28 12.75
CA GLU A 61 -10.53 8.77 14.13
C GLU A 61 -10.86 7.62 15.11
N PRO A 62 -10.04 7.39 16.15
CA PRO A 62 -10.24 6.31 17.12
C PRO A 62 -11.55 6.36 17.92
N ASN A 63 -12.14 7.55 18.10
CA ASN A 63 -13.41 7.75 18.80
C ASN A 63 -14.63 7.39 17.94
N ILE A 64 -14.46 7.14 16.65
CA ILE A 64 -15.51 6.62 15.78
C ILE A 64 -15.37 5.10 15.77
N LEU A 65 -16.47 4.37 15.93
CA LEU A 65 -16.45 2.92 15.80
C LEU A 65 -15.97 2.53 14.39
N ASP A 66 -14.85 1.82 14.31
CA ASP A 66 -14.44 1.18 13.06
C ASP A 66 -15.37 0.01 12.76
N THR A 67 -15.98 0.08 11.59
CA THR A 67 -16.90 -0.94 11.07
C THR A 67 -16.44 -1.45 9.71
N ASP A 68 -15.29 -0.97 9.23
CA ASP A 68 -14.76 -1.28 7.91
C ASP A 68 -13.55 -2.22 8.02
N HIS A 69 -13.05 -2.62 6.87
CA HIS A 69 -11.91 -3.53 6.71
C HIS A 69 -10.62 -2.77 6.37
N SER A 70 -10.66 -1.44 6.46
CA SER A 70 -9.55 -0.57 6.07
C SER A 70 -8.33 -0.78 6.96
N GLU A 71 -8.47 -1.07 8.25
CA GLU A 71 -7.32 -1.18 9.17
C GLU A 71 -6.88 -2.63 9.48
N ILE A 72 -7.64 -3.63 9.01
CA ILE A 72 -7.34 -5.04 9.27
C ILE A 72 -6.07 -5.43 8.49
N PRO A 73 -4.95 -5.84 9.12
CA PRO A 73 -3.64 -5.95 8.44
C PRO A 73 -3.60 -6.84 7.18
N HIS A 74 -4.39 -7.91 7.15
CA HIS A 74 -4.44 -8.83 6.01
C HIS A 74 -5.46 -8.42 4.93
N GLU A 75 -6.43 -7.59 5.30
CA GLU A 75 -7.48 -7.10 4.41
C GLU A 75 -7.19 -5.70 3.89
N HIS A 76 -6.31 -4.93 4.55
CA HIS A 76 -5.85 -3.62 4.12
C HIS A 76 -5.46 -3.67 2.65
N LYS A 77 -6.03 -2.72 1.89
CA LYS A 77 -5.75 -2.51 0.48
C LYS A 77 -5.42 -1.04 0.31
N CYS A 78 -4.44 -0.77 -0.52
CA CYS A 78 -4.27 0.53 -1.13
C CYS A 78 -4.46 0.41 -2.64
N ALA A 79 -4.62 1.56 -3.30
CA ALA A 79 -4.72 1.67 -4.73
C ALA A 79 -3.48 2.40 -5.25
N HIS A 80 -2.57 1.66 -5.88
CA HIS A 80 -1.48 2.29 -6.63
C HIS A 80 -2.01 2.77 -7.97
N VAL A 81 -1.80 4.05 -8.26
CA VAL A 81 -2.25 4.70 -9.48
C VAL A 81 -1.11 4.70 -10.51
N LEU A 82 -1.43 4.24 -11.70
CA LEU A 82 -0.51 4.13 -12.83
C LEU A 82 -1.01 4.92 -14.03
N SER A 83 -0.09 5.55 -14.73
CA SER A 83 -0.28 5.94 -16.14
C SER A 83 0.16 4.78 -17.03
N LEU A 84 -0.77 4.21 -17.82
CA LEU A 84 -0.48 3.10 -18.72
C LEU A 84 0.08 3.60 -20.05
N ASP A 85 0.89 2.75 -20.69
CA ASP A 85 1.50 3.06 -21.99
C ASP A 85 0.46 3.23 -23.10
N ASP A 86 -0.73 2.65 -22.92
CA ASP A 86 -1.87 2.79 -23.83
C ASP A 86 -2.62 4.12 -23.67
N GLY A 87 -2.23 4.98 -22.71
CA GLY A 87 -2.83 6.28 -22.42
C GLY A 87 -3.95 6.28 -21.37
N ASN A 88 -4.36 5.11 -20.85
CA ASN A 88 -5.30 5.04 -19.73
C ASN A 88 -4.60 5.20 -18.37
N TYR A 89 -5.40 5.36 -17.32
CA TYR A 89 -4.94 5.30 -15.93
C TYR A 89 -5.57 4.09 -15.22
N ALA A 90 -4.78 3.39 -14.42
CA ALA A 90 -5.24 2.23 -13.65
C ALA A 90 -4.98 2.43 -12.16
N ALA A 91 -5.85 1.85 -11.33
CA ALA A 91 -5.75 1.82 -9.88
C ALA A 91 -5.76 0.36 -9.43
N GLN A 92 -4.62 -0.16 -8.98
CA GLN A 92 -4.44 -1.59 -8.73
C GLN A 92 -3.91 -1.86 -7.33
N PRO A 93 -4.34 -2.96 -6.68
CA PRO A 93 -3.82 -3.38 -5.38
C PRO A 93 -2.43 -4.02 -5.53
N ASN A 94 -1.68 -4.05 -4.43
CA ASN A 94 -0.29 -4.52 -4.38
C ASN A 94 -0.13 -5.94 -4.93
N ASN A 95 -1.09 -6.83 -4.65
CA ASN A 95 -1.05 -8.24 -5.07
C ASN A 95 -1.25 -8.46 -6.59
N ARG A 96 -1.34 -7.39 -7.37
CA ARG A 96 -1.52 -7.43 -8.81
C ARG A 96 -0.42 -6.70 -9.58
N LEU A 97 0.49 -6.06 -8.85
CA LEU A 97 1.50 -5.16 -9.38
C LEU A 97 2.90 -5.74 -9.20
N ILE A 98 3.74 -5.42 -10.17
CA ILE A 98 5.18 -5.62 -10.10
C ILE A 98 5.83 -4.31 -10.53
N TRP A 99 6.65 -3.75 -9.63
CA TRP A 99 7.49 -2.59 -9.93
C TRP A 99 8.86 -3.08 -10.36
N ASP A 100 9.36 -2.53 -11.47
CA ASP A 100 10.71 -2.80 -11.93
C ASP A 100 11.63 -1.70 -11.43
N ILE A 101 12.59 -2.09 -10.58
CA ILE A 101 13.60 -1.19 -10.03
C ILE A 101 14.96 -1.70 -10.49
N PRO A 102 15.48 -1.21 -11.64
CA PRO A 102 16.64 -1.80 -12.32
C PRO A 102 17.89 -1.96 -11.45
N SER A 103 18.05 -1.12 -10.44
CA SER A 103 19.17 -1.19 -9.49
C SER A 103 19.10 -2.36 -8.49
N PHE A 104 17.93 -2.99 -8.34
CA PHE A 104 17.67 -4.05 -7.35
C PHE A 104 17.10 -5.34 -7.95
N THR A 105 16.58 -5.31 -9.19
CA THR A 105 15.96 -6.45 -9.87
C THR A 105 16.97 -7.17 -10.78
N VAL A 106 17.69 -8.16 -10.22
CA VAL A 106 18.66 -8.99 -10.98
C VAL A 106 18.13 -10.37 -11.39
N LYS A 107 16.90 -10.73 -11.01
CA LYS A 107 16.30 -12.05 -11.27
C LYS A 107 14.95 -11.92 -11.98
N ASP A 108 14.69 -12.83 -12.91
CA ASP A 108 13.48 -12.84 -13.75
C ASP A 108 12.28 -13.60 -13.14
N ASN A 109 12.40 -14.10 -11.91
CA ASN A 109 11.32 -14.84 -11.27
C ASN A 109 10.30 -13.91 -10.59
N ILE A 110 9.01 -14.24 -10.70
CA ILE A 110 7.96 -13.56 -9.93
C ILE A 110 8.06 -14.04 -8.48
N PRO A 111 8.26 -13.14 -7.49
CA PRO A 111 8.31 -13.52 -6.09
C PRO A 111 6.93 -13.93 -5.57
N ASP A 112 6.89 -14.91 -4.68
CA ASP A 112 5.69 -15.25 -3.90
C ASP A 112 5.73 -14.48 -2.57
N TRP A 113 4.65 -13.81 -2.19
CA TRP A 113 4.58 -12.98 -0.99
C TRP A 113 3.63 -13.60 0.04
N LYS A 114 4.06 -13.65 1.30
CA LYS A 114 3.18 -13.96 2.42
C LYS A 114 2.46 -12.69 2.86
N VAL A 115 1.20 -12.83 3.25
CA VAL A 115 0.42 -11.72 3.84
C VAL A 115 0.85 -11.53 5.29
N GLN A 116 0.96 -10.29 5.74
CA GLN A 116 1.19 -9.98 7.15
C GLN A 116 -0.08 -10.28 7.96
N THR A 117 0.07 -11.06 9.03
CA THR A 117 -1.01 -11.36 9.97
C THR A 117 -0.72 -10.87 11.39
N SER A 118 0.45 -10.26 11.61
CA SER A 118 0.88 -9.79 12.92
C SER A 118 0.59 -8.30 13.09
N GLU A 119 0.17 -7.92 14.29
CA GLU A 119 0.14 -6.54 14.77
C GLU A 119 1.38 -6.29 15.62
N TRP A 120 2.03 -5.14 15.42
CA TRP A 120 3.21 -4.75 16.17
C TRP A 120 2.87 -3.55 17.04
N ASN A 121 3.04 -3.70 18.35
CA ASN A 121 2.82 -2.64 19.33
C ASN A 121 4.07 -2.52 20.21
N VAL A 122 4.65 -1.32 20.29
CA VAL A 122 5.83 -1.03 21.12
C VAL A 122 5.50 -0.88 22.61
N GLU A 123 4.28 -0.43 22.91
CA GLU A 123 3.79 -0.17 24.26
C GLU A 123 3.36 -1.45 25.00
N ASP A 124 2.92 -2.47 24.26
CA ASP A 124 2.48 -3.75 24.85
C ASP A 124 3.66 -4.72 25.12
N THR A 125 4.88 -4.31 24.77
CA THR A 125 6.12 -5.02 25.14
C THR A 125 6.44 -4.76 26.62
N SER A 126 5.64 -5.35 27.50
CA SER A 126 5.65 -5.25 28.99
C SER A 126 6.93 -5.75 29.70
N LYS A 127 8.08 -5.73 29.02
CA LYS A 127 9.37 -6.21 29.52
C LYS A 127 10.26 -5.13 30.11
N TRP A 128 9.84 -3.88 30.14
CA TRP A 128 10.60 -2.80 30.75
C TRP A 128 9.75 -2.04 31.77
N ARG A 129 10.40 -1.55 32.83
CA ARG A 129 9.83 -0.61 33.80
C ARG A 129 10.77 0.59 33.86
N THR A 130 10.21 1.78 33.84
CA THR A 130 10.98 3.00 34.12
C THR A 130 11.31 3.08 35.60
N GLU A 131 12.48 3.63 35.94
CA GLU A 131 12.84 3.93 37.33
C GLU A 131 11.84 4.92 37.95
N ASP A 132 11.49 4.73 39.22
CA ASP A 132 10.62 5.65 39.98
C ASP A 132 11.47 6.81 40.55
N THR A 133 11.92 7.71 39.66
CA THR A 133 12.73 8.89 40.02
C THR A 133 12.26 10.14 39.28
N ASP A 134 12.47 11.33 39.86
CA ASP A 134 12.11 12.63 39.24
C ASP A 134 13.07 13.07 38.09
N LYS A 135 13.86 12.15 37.52
CA LYS A 135 14.82 12.47 36.46
C LYS A 135 14.11 12.64 35.10
N PHE A 136 14.52 13.64 34.33
CA PHE A 136 13.97 13.92 33.00
C PHE A 136 14.31 12.83 31.96
N PHE A 137 15.41 12.11 32.15
CA PHE A 137 15.75 10.90 31.40
C PHE A 137 15.68 9.71 32.36
N TYR A 138 14.79 8.76 32.08
CA TYR A 138 14.64 7.53 32.87
C TYR A 138 15.58 6.44 32.36
N GLU A 139 16.21 5.71 33.28
CA GLU A 139 16.89 4.46 32.96
C GLU A 139 15.88 3.34 32.65
N ILE A 140 16.18 2.52 31.63
CA ILE A 140 15.33 1.42 31.16
C ILE A 140 15.96 0.10 31.62
N GLU A 141 15.29 -0.64 32.49
CA GLU A 141 15.70 -1.99 32.90
C GLU A 141 14.87 -3.08 32.20
N GLU A 142 15.55 -4.08 31.62
CA GLU A 142 14.92 -5.24 31.01
C GLU A 142 14.58 -6.31 32.07
N LYS A 143 13.30 -6.71 32.16
CA LYS A 143 12.88 -7.82 33.03
C LYS A 143 13.46 -9.14 32.52
N LYS A 144 14.36 -9.73 33.31
CA LYS A 144 14.72 -11.15 33.15
C LYS A 144 13.54 -12.03 33.56
N LYS A 145 13.25 -13.03 32.73
CA LYS A 145 12.18 -14.02 32.90
C LYS A 145 12.30 -14.79 34.21
#